data_AF-H5WVM8-F1
#
_entry.id   AF-H5WVM8-F1
#
_cell.length_a   1.000
_cell.length_b   1.000
_cell.length_c   1.000
_cell.angle_alpha   90.00
_cell.angle_beta   90.00
_cell.angle_gamma   90.00
#
_symmetry.space_group_name_H-M   'P 1'
#
loop_
_entity.id
_entity.type
_entity.pdbx_description
1 polymer ?
#
loop_
_entity_poly.entity_id
_entity_poly.type
_entity_poly.pdbx_seq_one_letter_code
_entity_poly.pdbx_strand_id
1 'polypeptide(L)'
;MSVTGITEDDIANFLAQTPGFFERHAQLLSTVQLTSPHGQRAVSLQERQMEMLREKIKGLEHKLIEMIRHGQDNVAIADRLHRWTRALLCTANTAELPEVLVRELKHEFMIPQAALRVWGVADAYQSLPVAQAVSADLRTFAASLSVPYCGVNSGFEALQWLAPDAPVASLAMIPLRKGAAPDSAFGLLLLGSPDPTRYGADMGTDFLERIGEVAAAGLSRLLPG
;
A
#
# COMPACT_ATOMS: atom_id res chain seq x y z
N MET A 1 -28.11 -33.51 60.73
CA MET A 1 -26.65 -33.58 60.51
C MET A 1 -26.27 -32.40 59.64
N SER A 2 -25.75 -31.32 60.24
CA SER A 2 -25.31 -30.13 59.51
C SER A 2 -23.86 -30.30 59.10
N VAL A 3 -23.59 -30.20 57.80
CA VAL A 3 -22.24 -30.16 57.24
C VAL A 3 -21.56 -28.89 57.77
N THR A 4 -20.52 -29.03 58.57
CA THR A 4 -19.61 -27.94 58.94
C THR A 4 -18.89 -27.48 57.67
N GLY A 5 -19.28 -26.32 57.16
CA GLY A 5 -18.64 -25.70 56.00
C GLY A 5 -17.24 -25.17 56.35
N ILE A 6 -16.38 -25.12 55.35
CA ILE A 6 -15.04 -24.51 55.43
C ILE A 6 -15.19 -23.04 55.84
N THR A 7 -14.49 -22.63 56.89
CA THR A 7 -14.53 -21.24 57.38
C THR A 7 -13.48 -20.37 56.69
N GLU A 8 -13.62 -19.04 56.77
CA GLU A 8 -12.62 -18.10 56.24
C GLU A 8 -11.25 -18.28 56.90
N ASP A 9 -11.23 -18.57 58.20
CA ASP A 9 -10.01 -18.85 58.95
C ASP A 9 -9.31 -20.13 58.46
N ASP A 10 -10.07 -21.15 58.07
CA ASP A 10 -9.51 -22.37 57.48
C ASP A 10 -8.84 -22.07 56.12
N ILE A 11 -9.45 -21.20 55.31
CA ILE A 11 -8.90 -20.78 54.01
C ILE A 11 -7.63 -19.93 54.21
N ALA A 12 -7.64 -19.00 55.16
CA ALA A 12 -6.48 -18.15 55.46
C ALA A 12 -5.29 -18.98 55.96
N ASN A 13 -5.53 -19.92 56.88
CA ASN A 13 -4.51 -20.84 57.38
C ASN A 13 -3.95 -21.74 56.28
N PHE A 14 -4.82 -22.26 55.40
CA PHE A 14 -4.41 -23.08 54.26
C PHE A 14 -3.50 -22.31 53.28
N LEU A 15 -3.86 -21.07 52.94
CA LEU A 15 -3.06 -20.22 52.04
C LEU A 15 -1.70 -19.84 52.67
N ALA A 16 -1.68 -19.54 53.97
CA ALA A 16 -0.44 -19.22 54.69
C ALA A 16 0.54 -20.41 54.74
N GLN A 17 0.02 -21.63 54.90
CA GLN A 17 0.82 -22.86 54.90
C GLN A 17 1.17 -23.36 53.50
N THR A 18 0.60 -22.76 52.44
CA THR A 18 0.79 -23.19 51.06
C THR A 18 1.23 -22.03 50.15
N PRO A 19 2.47 -21.50 50.29
CA PRO A 19 2.91 -20.30 49.55
C PRO A 19 2.85 -20.42 48.02
N GLY A 20 3.10 -21.61 47.49
CA GLY A 20 3.03 -21.89 46.04
C GLY A 20 1.62 -22.13 45.50
N PHE A 21 0.57 -21.97 46.30
CA PHE A 21 -0.82 -22.18 45.87
C PHE A 21 -1.16 -21.31 44.65
N PHE A 22 -0.78 -20.05 44.71
CA PHE A 22 -1.06 -19.05 43.68
C PHE A 22 -0.26 -19.23 42.38
N GLU A 23 0.93 -19.85 42.46
CA GLU A 23 1.70 -20.24 41.27
C GLU A 23 1.02 -21.40 40.53
N ARG A 24 0.50 -22.39 41.27
CA ARG A 24 -0.23 -23.54 40.69
C ARG A 24 -1.62 -23.19 40.19
N HIS A 25 -2.21 -22.13 40.74
CA HIS A 25 -3.55 -21.65 40.40
C HIS A 25 -3.51 -20.20 39.88
N ALA A 26 -2.60 -19.91 38.94
CA ALA A 26 -2.40 -18.56 38.39
C ALA A 26 -3.68 -17.93 37.78
N GLN A 27 -4.59 -18.76 37.24
CA GLN A 27 -5.89 -18.32 36.71
C GLN A 27 -6.84 -17.81 37.81
N LEU A 28 -6.74 -18.31 39.05
CA LEU A 28 -7.47 -17.77 40.20
C LEU A 28 -6.96 -16.36 40.52
N LEU A 29 -5.66 -16.14 40.42
CA LEU A 29 -5.05 -14.82 40.64
C LEU A 29 -5.52 -13.77 39.64
N SER A 30 -5.78 -14.15 38.39
CA SER A 30 -6.31 -13.22 37.39
C SER A 30 -7.79 -12.87 37.59
N THR A 31 -8.50 -13.56 38.50
CA THR A 31 -9.93 -13.33 38.81
C THR A 31 -10.15 -12.70 40.18
N VAL A 32 -9.17 -12.78 41.09
CA VAL A 32 -9.23 -12.16 42.41
C VAL A 32 -9.02 -10.64 42.27
N GLN A 33 -10.03 -9.87 42.66
CA GLN A 33 -9.91 -8.42 42.81
C GLN A 33 -9.52 -8.09 44.25
N LEU A 34 -8.26 -7.72 44.48
CA LEU A 34 -7.81 -7.20 45.77
C LEU A 34 -8.17 -5.72 45.85
N THR A 35 -9.34 -5.38 46.38
CA THR A 35 -9.63 -3.98 46.72
C THR A 35 -8.78 -3.55 47.90
N SER A 36 -7.97 -2.50 47.71
CA SER A 36 -7.14 -1.86 48.75
C SER A 36 -7.94 -1.57 50.05
N PRO A 37 -7.32 -1.66 51.24
CA PRO A 37 -7.98 -1.36 52.52
C PRO A 37 -8.45 0.10 52.65
N HIS A 38 -7.91 0.99 51.82
CA HIS A 38 -8.41 2.35 51.67
C HIS A 38 -9.47 2.29 50.58
N GLY A 39 -10.74 2.23 50.99
CA GLY A 39 -11.90 1.97 50.12
C GLY A 39 -11.99 2.86 48.87
N GLN A 40 -13.05 2.66 48.07
CA GLN A 40 -13.36 3.16 46.69
C GLN A 40 -12.86 4.55 46.20
N ARG A 41 -12.17 5.36 47.00
CA ARG A 41 -11.58 6.68 46.66
C ARG A 41 -10.08 6.68 46.34
N ALA A 42 -9.33 5.60 46.54
CA ALA A 42 -7.89 5.58 46.22
C ALA A 42 -7.51 4.35 45.39
N VAL A 43 -7.51 4.51 44.06
CA VAL A 43 -6.90 3.53 43.15
C VAL A 43 -5.39 3.53 43.42
N SER A 44 -4.80 2.37 43.69
CA SER A 44 -3.36 2.28 43.93
C SER A 44 -2.61 2.77 42.69
N LEU A 45 -1.56 3.59 42.89
CA LEU A 45 -0.71 4.05 41.80
C LEU A 45 -0.19 2.88 40.95
N GLN A 46 0.07 1.73 41.59
CA GLN A 46 0.51 0.50 40.93
C GLN A 46 -0.59 -0.12 40.07
N GLU A 47 -1.85 -0.09 40.50
CA GLU A 47 -2.99 -0.56 39.70
C GLU A 47 -3.20 0.32 38.48
N ARG A 48 -3.15 1.66 38.65
CA ARG A 48 -3.18 2.60 37.53
C ARG A 48 -2.01 2.41 36.56
N GLN A 49 -0.79 2.22 37.08
CA GLN A 49 0.38 1.95 36.24
C GLN A 49 0.24 0.64 35.47
N MET A 50 -0.31 -0.41 36.08
CA MET A 50 -0.53 -1.70 35.43
C MET A 50 -1.65 -1.63 34.38
N GLU A 51 -2.72 -0.89 34.65
CA GLU A 51 -3.79 -0.60 33.68
C GLU A 51 -3.23 0.16 32.46
N MET A 52 -2.47 1.23 32.69
CA MET A 52 -1.82 2.00 31.62
C MET A 52 -0.83 1.15 30.81
N LEU A 53 -0.07 0.26 31.46
CA LEU A 53 0.82 -0.68 30.78
C LEU A 53 0.05 -1.66 29.90
N ARG A 54 -1.07 -2.22 30.39
CA ARG A 54 -1.92 -3.12 29.61
C ARG A 54 -2.52 -2.41 28.40
N GLU A 55 -3.01 -1.18 28.56
CA GLU A 55 -3.51 -0.37 27.43
C GLU A 55 -2.40 -0.08 26.41
N LYS A 56 -1.20 0.25 26.87
CA LYS A 56 -0.04 0.49 26.00
C LYS A 56 0.37 -0.76 25.24
N ILE A 57 0.40 -1.92 25.91
CA ILE A 57 0.69 -3.22 25.26
C ILE A 57 -0.35 -3.49 24.17
N LYS A 58 -1.65 -3.37 24.49
CA LYS A 58 -2.73 -3.58 23.52
C LYS A 58 -2.61 -2.63 22.31
N GLY A 59 -2.27 -1.37 22.55
CA GLY A 59 -2.03 -0.40 21.48
C GLY A 59 -0.83 -0.76 20.59
N LEU A 60 0.25 -1.29 21.18
CA LEU A 60 1.43 -1.75 20.43
C LEU A 60 1.14 -3.03 19.63
N GLU A 61 0.41 -3.99 20.22
CA GLU A 61 -0.03 -5.20 19.53
C GLU A 61 -0.90 -4.87 18.31
N HIS A 62 -1.82 -3.90 18.44
CA HIS A 62 -2.62 -3.44 17.32
C HIS A 62 -1.76 -2.86 16.18
N LYS A 63 -0.81 -1.98 16.52
CA LYS A 63 0.14 -1.42 15.54
C LYS A 63 1.02 -2.48 14.88
N LEU A 64 1.44 -3.50 15.63
CA LEU A 64 2.18 -4.64 15.10
C LEU A 64 1.36 -5.39 14.06
N ILE A 65 0.09 -5.68 14.35
CA ILE A 65 -0.81 -6.35 13.40
C ILE A 65 -1.00 -5.51 12.13
N GLU A 66 -1.21 -4.21 12.26
CA GLU A 66 -1.30 -3.30 11.11
C GLU A 66 -0.02 -3.31 10.26
N MET A 67 1.15 -3.25 10.92
CA MET A 67 2.44 -3.29 10.24
C MET A 67 2.67 -4.62 9.52
N ILE A 68 2.29 -5.75 10.12
CA ILE A 68 2.35 -7.07 9.47
C ILE A 68 1.47 -7.09 8.23
N ARG A 69 0.24 -6.58 8.32
CA ARG A 69 -0.69 -6.49 7.19
C ARG A 69 -0.10 -5.63 6.06
N HIS A 70 0.40 -4.44 6.37
CA HIS A 70 1.07 -3.58 5.39
C HIS A 70 2.31 -4.25 4.77
N GLY A 71 3.07 -5.00 5.58
CA GLY A 71 4.20 -5.80 5.10
C GLY A 71 3.79 -6.86 4.08
N GLN A 72 2.70 -7.59 4.35
CA GLN A 72 2.16 -8.59 3.43
C GLN A 72 1.66 -7.97 2.11
N ASP A 73 0.97 -6.84 2.19
CA ASP A 73 0.51 -6.09 1.01
C ASP A 73 1.70 -5.62 0.16
N ASN A 74 2.76 -5.12 0.80
CA ASN A 74 3.98 -4.68 0.10
C ASN A 74 4.71 -5.83 -0.60
N VAL A 75 4.77 -7.02 0.02
CA VAL A 75 5.34 -8.22 -0.62
C VAL A 75 4.53 -8.58 -1.87
N ALA A 76 3.19 -8.58 -1.78
CA ALA A 76 2.34 -8.86 -2.93
C ALA A 76 2.53 -7.84 -4.08
N ILE A 77 2.71 -6.55 -3.75
CA ILE A 77 3.02 -5.49 -4.72
C ILE A 77 4.39 -5.74 -5.38
N ALA A 78 5.42 -6.08 -4.60
CA ALA A 78 6.74 -6.38 -5.11
C ALA A 78 6.74 -7.59 -6.05
N ASP A 79 6.02 -8.65 -5.71
CA ASP A 79 5.88 -9.85 -6.53
C ASP A 79 5.18 -9.56 -7.87
N ARG A 80 4.13 -8.73 -7.85
CA ARG A 80 3.44 -8.25 -9.07
C ARG A 80 4.37 -7.43 -9.95
N LEU A 81 5.13 -6.51 -9.36
CA LEU A 81 6.11 -5.69 -10.08
C LEU A 81 7.20 -6.57 -10.71
N HIS A 82 7.67 -7.58 -9.98
CA HIS A 82 8.65 -8.54 -10.48
C HIS A 82 8.12 -9.33 -11.69
N ARG A 83 6.89 -9.87 -11.60
CA ARG A 83 6.25 -10.58 -12.72
C ARG A 83 6.06 -9.68 -13.94
N TRP A 84 5.57 -8.45 -13.73
CA TRP A 84 5.41 -7.47 -14.79
C TRP A 84 6.74 -7.12 -15.46
N THR A 85 7.78 -6.85 -14.66
CA THR A 85 9.15 -6.59 -15.17
C THR A 85 9.66 -7.77 -16.00
N ARG A 86 9.45 -9.00 -15.53
CA ARG A 86 9.84 -10.20 -16.28
C ARG A 86 9.12 -10.30 -17.62
N ALA A 87 7.81 -10.02 -17.67
CA ALA A 87 7.06 -10.03 -18.93
C ALA A 87 7.66 -9.05 -19.96
N LEU A 88 8.05 -7.85 -19.52
CA LEU A 88 8.71 -6.85 -20.38
C LEU A 88 10.09 -7.29 -20.88
N LEU A 89 10.85 -7.99 -20.04
CA LEU A 89 12.18 -8.51 -20.41
C LEU A 89 12.09 -9.72 -21.35
N CYS A 90 11.06 -10.55 -21.19
CA CYS A 90 10.82 -11.71 -22.05
C CYS A 90 10.15 -11.34 -23.39
N THR A 91 9.72 -10.09 -23.58
CA THR A 91 9.16 -9.62 -24.85
C THR A 91 10.28 -9.39 -25.86
N ALA A 92 10.43 -10.31 -26.80
CA ALA A 92 11.51 -10.30 -27.80
C ALA A 92 11.31 -9.23 -28.88
N ASN A 93 10.09 -9.09 -29.37
CA ASN A 93 9.76 -8.09 -30.39
C ASN A 93 9.56 -6.72 -29.74
N THR A 94 10.42 -5.75 -30.08
CA THR A 94 10.35 -4.41 -29.50
C THR A 94 9.05 -3.68 -29.86
N ALA A 95 8.43 -3.98 -31.02
CA ALA A 95 7.18 -3.36 -31.42
C ALA A 95 5.97 -3.80 -30.56
N GLU A 96 6.05 -4.96 -29.91
CA GLU A 96 4.98 -5.50 -29.05
C GLU A 96 5.04 -4.98 -27.60
N LEU A 97 6.19 -4.42 -27.19
CA LEU A 97 6.41 -3.94 -25.82
C LEU A 97 5.33 -3.02 -25.28
N PRO A 98 4.87 -1.97 -26.00
CA PRO A 98 3.83 -1.08 -25.51
C PRO A 98 2.53 -1.81 -25.12
N GLU A 99 2.13 -2.79 -25.93
CA GLU A 99 0.90 -3.54 -25.71
C GLU A 99 1.05 -4.49 -24.53
N VAL A 100 2.13 -5.27 -24.49
CA VAL A 100 2.44 -6.17 -23.37
C VAL A 100 2.52 -5.38 -22.08
N LEU A 101 3.21 -4.24 -22.08
CA LEU A 101 3.36 -3.38 -20.92
C LEU A 101 2.02 -2.97 -20.32
N VAL A 102 1.13 -2.41 -21.14
CA VAL A 102 -0.19 -1.93 -20.68
C VAL A 102 -1.07 -3.11 -20.25
N ARG A 103 -1.10 -4.20 -21.03
CA ARG A 103 -1.92 -5.38 -20.72
C ARG A 103 -1.52 -6.03 -19.40
N GLU A 104 -0.23 -6.34 -19.24
CA GLU A 104 0.27 -7.00 -18.03
C GLU A 104 0.18 -6.08 -16.81
N LEU A 105 0.37 -4.76 -16.97
CA LEU A 105 0.18 -3.81 -15.87
C LEU A 105 -1.28 -3.81 -15.39
N LYS A 106 -2.23 -3.78 -16.33
CA LYS A 106 -3.66 -3.86 -15.99
C LYS A 106 -3.99 -5.16 -15.27
N HIS A 107 -3.43 -6.27 -15.72
CA HIS A 107 -3.67 -7.58 -15.13
C HIS A 107 -3.09 -7.68 -13.71
N GLU A 108 -1.79 -7.41 -13.54
CA GLU A 108 -1.09 -7.60 -12.26
C GLU A 108 -1.59 -6.65 -11.17
N PHE A 109 -2.00 -5.43 -11.52
CA PHE A 109 -2.44 -4.40 -10.57
C PHE A 109 -3.95 -4.15 -10.57
N MET A 110 -4.71 -4.96 -11.30
CA MET A 110 -6.17 -4.83 -11.43
C MET A 110 -6.57 -3.39 -11.77
N ILE A 111 -5.89 -2.80 -12.77
CA ILE A 111 -6.12 -1.42 -13.20
C ILE A 111 -7.28 -1.41 -14.20
N PRO A 112 -8.37 -0.67 -13.92
CA PRO A 112 -9.54 -0.65 -14.80
C PRO A 112 -9.20 -0.16 -16.21
N GLN A 113 -8.53 0.99 -16.29
CA GLN A 113 -8.14 1.59 -17.56
C GLN A 113 -6.70 2.05 -17.52
N ALA A 114 -5.97 1.80 -18.60
CA ALA A 114 -4.63 2.32 -18.78
C ALA A 114 -4.40 2.61 -20.26
N ALA A 115 -3.65 3.66 -20.55
CA ALA A 115 -3.23 4.03 -21.88
C ALA A 115 -1.81 4.59 -21.87
N LEU A 116 -1.15 4.50 -23.02
CA LEU A 116 0.24 4.91 -23.19
C LEU A 116 0.39 5.72 -24.47
N ARG A 117 1.17 6.79 -24.38
CA ARG A 117 1.74 7.46 -25.55
C ARG A 117 3.23 7.67 -25.34
N VAL A 118 3.99 7.54 -26.42
CA VAL A 118 5.42 7.83 -26.48
C VAL A 118 5.71 8.72 -27.68
N TRP A 119 6.74 9.53 -27.59
CA TRP A 119 7.18 10.45 -28.63
C TRP A 119 8.69 10.40 -28.81
N GLY A 120 9.16 10.87 -29.97
CA GLY A 120 10.57 10.80 -30.33
C GLY A 120 11.05 9.36 -30.58
N VAL A 121 10.14 8.47 -30.99
CA VAL A 121 10.47 7.08 -31.37
C VAL A 121 11.25 7.05 -32.68
N ALA A 122 12.03 5.99 -32.89
CA ALA A 122 12.72 5.73 -34.15
C ALA A 122 11.71 5.50 -35.30
N ASP A 123 12.13 5.79 -36.54
CA ASP A 123 11.27 5.73 -37.74
C ASP A 123 10.53 4.40 -37.90
N ALA A 124 11.19 3.29 -37.56
CA ALA A 124 10.62 1.95 -37.61
C ALA A 124 9.36 1.76 -36.73
N TYR A 125 9.16 2.63 -35.73
CA TYR A 125 8.09 2.53 -34.74
C TYR A 125 7.06 3.66 -34.82
N GLN A 126 7.20 4.61 -35.75
CA GLN A 126 6.29 5.75 -35.87
C GLN A 126 4.85 5.34 -36.21
N SER A 127 4.65 4.20 -36.86
CA SER A 127 3.32 3.68 -37.21
C SER A 127 2.60 2.99 -36.06
N LEU A 128 3.26 2.77 -34.91
CA LEU A 128 2.63 2.11 -33.77
C LEU A 128 1.55 3.01 -33.15
N PRO A 129 0.43 2.44 -32.64
CA PRO A 129 -0.63 3.22 -31.99
C PRO A 129 -0.14 4.08 -30.82
N VAL A 130 0.90 3.62 -30.12
CA VAL A 130 1.52 4.33 -29.00
C VAL A 130 2.27 5.60 -29.44
N ALA A 131 2.70 5.68 -30.70
CA ALA A 131 3.46 6.79 -31.27
C ALA A 131 2.58 7.88 -31.91
N GLN A 132 1.25 7.75 -31.80
CA GLN A 132 0.32 8.78 -32.26
C GLN A 132 0.66 10.15 -31.66
N ALA A 133 0.44 11.20 -32.46
CA ALA A 133 0.78 12.55 -32.08
C ALA A 133 0.08 12.98 -30.78
N VAL A 134 0.85 13.63 -29.93
CA VAL A 134 0.43 14.26 -28.68
C VAL A 134 0.73 15.75 -28.78
N SER A 135 -0.18 16.60 -28.25
CA SER A 135 -0.02 18.05 -28.23
C SER A 135 1.28 18.50 -27.57
N ALA A 136 1.79 19.67 -27.98
CA ALA A 136 2.99 20.24 -27.38
C ALA A 136 2.77 20.54 -25.89
N ASP A 137 1.58 21.03 -25.53
CA ASP A 137 1.21 21.35 -24.15
C ASP A 137 1.24 20.12 -23.25
N LEU A 138 0.72 18.97 -23.72
CA LEU A 138 0.75 17.75 -22.93
C LEU A 138 2.18 17.18 -22.77
N ARG A 139 3.04 17.36 -23.78
CA ARG A 139 4.47 16.99 -23.67
C ARG A 139 5.19 17.87 -22.66
N THR A 140 4.97 19.18 -22.70
CA THR A 140 5.53 20.14 -21.72
C THR A 140 5.03 19.82 -20.32
N PHE A 141 3.74 19.53 -20.17
CA PHE A 141 3.17 19.09 -18.90
C PHE A 141 3.84 17.82 -18.39
N ALA A 142 3.95 16.77 -19.22
CA ALA A 142 4.61 15.52 -18.84
C ALA A 142 6.08 15.74 -18.43
N ALA A 143 6.81 16.62 -19.14
CA ALA A 143 8.18 16.98 -18.78
C ALA A 143 8.25 17.68 -17.40
N SER A 144 7.28 18.56 -17.09
CA SER A 144 7.24 19.31 -15.82
C SER A 144 6.94 18.46 -14.58
N LEU A 145 6.40 17.25 -14.74
CA LEU A 145 6.03 16.37 -13.63
C LEU A 145 7.26 15.72 -12.97
N SER A 146 7.80 16.31 -11.89
CA SER A 146 8.91 15.70 -11.14
C SER A 146 8.54 14.35 -10.51
N VAL A 147 7.29 14.19 -10.09
CA VAL A 147 6.68 12.96 -9.60
C VAL A 147 5.39 12.67 -10.38
N PRO A 148 4.88 11.43 -10.36
CA PRO A 148 3.57 11.11 -10.92
C PRO A 148 2.48 12.03 -10.38
N TYR A 149 1.59 12.48 -11.27
CA TYR A 149 0.39 13.21 -10.85
C TYR A 149 -0.68 12.20 -10.45
N CYS A 150 -1.32 12.41 -9.30
CA CYS A 150 -2.50 11.67 -8.84
C CYS A 150 -3.60 12.68 -8.51
N GLY A 151 -4.84 12.39 -8.91
CA GLY A 151 -5.96 13.20 -8.48
C GLY A 151 -7.28 12.86 -9.15
N VAL A 152 -8.26 13.71 -8.86
CA VAL A 152 -9.57 13.66 -9.52
C VAL A 152 -9.42 13.98 -11.00
N ASN A 153 -10.35 13.43 -11.79
CA ASN A 153 -10.46 13.77 -13.19
C ASN A 153 -10.86 15.26 -13.36
N SER A 154 -9.93 16.07 -13.85
CA SER A 154 -10.11 17.50 -14.14
C SER A 154 -10.11 17.83 -15.64
N GLY A 155 -10.44 16.86 -16.50
CA GLY A 155 -10.59 17.10 -17.95
C GLY A 155 -9.28 17.20 -18.74
N PHE A 156 -8.25 16.46 -18.35
CA PHE A 156 -6.99 16.40 -19.11
C PHE A 156 -7.20 15.85 -20.52
N GLU A 157 -6.48 16.41 -21.50
CA GLU A 157 -6.47 15.93 -22.90
C GLU A 157 -6.16 14.42 -22.98
N ALA A 158 -5.25 13.92 -22.13
CA ALA A 158 -4.83 12.52 -22.09
C ALA A 158 -6.00 11.53 -21.89
N LEU A 159 -7.12 11.96 -21.32
CA LEU A 159 -8.30 11.11 -21.09
C LEU A 159 -8.85 10.51 -22.38
N GLN A 160 -8.68 11.19 -23.52
CA GLN A 160 -9.12 10.70 -24.82
C GLN A 160 -8.40 9.41 -25.25
N TRP A 161 -7.33 9.01 -24.57
CA TRP A 161 -6.62 7.76 -24.84
C TRP A 161 -7.27 6.54 -24.15
N LEU A 162 -8.10 6.78 -23.14
CA LEU A 162 -8.82 5.74 -22.41
C LEU A 162 -10.10 5.35 -23.17
N ALA A 163 -10.71 4.23 -22.77
CA ALA A 163 -11.93 3.78 -23.41
C ALA A 163 -13.09 4.73 -23.03
N PRO A 164 -13.86 5.25 -24.01
CA PRO A 164 -14.88 6.27 -23.76
C PRO A 164 -16.06 5.76 -22.92
N ASP A 165 -16.32 4.45 -22.96
CA ASP A 165 -17.52 3.83 -22.37
C ASP A 165 -17.40 3.55 -20.86
N ALA A 166 -16.23 3.79 -20.27
CA ALA A 166 -15.97 3.49 -18.87
C ALA A 166 -15.66 4.77 -18.08
N PRO A 167 -16.36 5.04 -16.95
CA PRO A 167 -16.16 6.24 -16.18
C PRO A 167 -14.76 6.29 -15.55
N VAL A 168 -14.19 7.49 -15.48
CA VAL A 168 -12.90 7.79 -14.83
C VAL A 168 -13.13 8.91 -13.83
N ALA A 169 -13.17 8.57 -12.54
CA ALA A 169 -13.35 9.49 -11.43
C ALA A 169 -12.02 9.96 -10.84
N SER A 170 -11.01 9.09 -10.82
CA SER A 170 -9.63 9.42 -10.45
C SER A 170 -8.64 8.89 -11.49
N LEU A 171 -7.48 9.52 -11.57
CA LEU A 171 -6.42 9.16 -12.52
C LEU A 171 -5.02 9.36 -11.94
N ALA A 172 -4.07 8.63 -12.51
CA ALA A 172 -2.65 8.85 -12.30
C ALA A 172 -1.92 9.02 -13.64
N MET A 173 -1.00 9.98 -13.73
CA MET A 173 -0.18 10.27 -14.91
C MET A 173 1.29 10.13 -14.57
N ILE A 174 1.94 9.17 -15.23
CA ILE A 174 3.31 8.75 -14.94
C ILE A 174 4.20 9.13 -16.13
N PRO A 175 5.05 10.15 -16.00
CA PRO A 175 6.00 10.52 -17.05
C PRO A 175 7.09 9.45 -17.23
N LEU A 176 7.45 9.16 -18.47
CA LEU A 176 8.49 8.19 -18.84
C LEU A 176 9.75 8.90 -19.29
N ARG A 177 10.87 8.69 -18.59
CA ARG A 177 12.11 9.45 -18.79
C ARG A 177 13.27 8.56 -19.20
N LYS A 178 14.12 9.06 -20.11
CA LYS A 178 15.37 8.40 -20.45
C LYS A 178 16.43 8.90 -19.45
N GLY A 179 16.81 8.05 -18.49
CA GLY A 179 17.76 8.39 -17.44
C GLY A 179 17.19 9.36 -16.39
N ALA A 180 18.08 9.96 -15.58
CA ALA A 180 17.71 10.79 -14.43
C ALA A 180 17.43 12.27 -14.77
N ALA A 181 17.46 12.66 -16.04
CA ALA A 181 17.23 14.05 -16.44
C ALA A 181 15.72 14.39 -16.39
N PRO A 182 15.29 15.45 -15.66
CA PRO A 182 13.87 15.78 -15.50
C PRO A 182 13.17 16.15 -16.83
N ASP A 183 13.87 16.84 -17.72
CA ASP A 183 13.32 17.39 -18.95
C ASP A 183 13.27 16.39 -20.12
N SER A 184 13.60 15.12 -19.89
CA SER A 184 13.73 14.09 -20.93
C SER A 184 12.51 13.17 -21.05
N ALA A 185 11.33 13.63 -20.62
CA ALA A 185 10.11 12.85 -20.76
C ALA A 185 9.87 12.53 -22.24
N PHE A 186 9.84 11.24 -22.58
CA PHE A 186 9.60 10.72 -23.93
C PHE A 186 8.27 9.97 -24.02
N GLY A 187 7.52 9.90 -22.92
CA GLY A 187 6.22 9.25 -22.90
C GLY A 187 5.42 9.59 -21.66
N LEU A 188 4.15 9.22 -21.69
CA LEU A 188 3.21 9.36 -20.58
C LEU A 188 2.36 8.10 -20.49
N LEU A 189 2.38 7.47 -19.32
CA LEU A 189 1.50 6.37 -18.96
C LEU A 189 0.34 6.94 -18.12
N LEU A 190 -0.88 6.73 -18.59
CA LEU A 190 -2.10 7.18 -17.93
C LEU A 190 -2.82 5.97 -17.33
N LEU A 191 -3.20 6.07 -16.06
CA LEU A 191 -4.02 5.10 -15.35
C LEU A 191 -5.34 5.76 -14.94
N GLY A 192 -6.45 5.06 -15.11
CA GLY A 192 -7.79 5.57 -14.84
C GLY A 192 -8.63 4.59 -14.02
N SER A 193 -9.44 5.14 -13.11
CA SER A 193 -10.31 4.38 -12.20
C SER A 193 -11.69 5.02 -12.07
N PRO A 194 -12.78 4.22 -11.98
CA PRO A 194 -14.10 4.72 -11.64
C PRO A 194 -14.24 5.06 -10.15
N ASP A 195 -13.32 4.56 -9.31
CA ASP A 195 -13.26 4.88 -7.89
C ASP A 195 -12.50 6.20 -7.68
N PRO A 196 -13.12 7.25 -7.11
CA PRO A 196 -12.49 8.57 -6.90
C PRO A 196 -11.37 8.54 -5.85
N THR A 197 -11.29 7.50 -5.03
CA THR A 197 -10.30 7.40 -3.94
C THR A 197 -9.04 6.62 -4.32
N ARG A 198 -9.07 5.87 -5.43
CA ARG A 198 -7.95 5.01 -5.84
C ARG A 198 -6.65 5.77 -6.12
N TYR A 199 -6.74 6.93 -6.78
CA TYR A 199 -5.58 7.80 -7.07
C TYR A 199 -5.73 9.14 -6.36
N GLY A 200 -5.92 9.10 -5.04
CA GLY A 200 -5.99 10.29 -4.19
C GLY A 200 -4.69 11.11 -4.20
N ALA A 201 -4.79 12.41 -3.94
CA ALA A 201 -3.63 13.31 -3.90
C ALA A 201 -2.69 13.03 -2.69
N ASP A 202 -3.21 12.35 -1.67
CA ASP A 202 -2.49 11.86 -0.49
C ASP A 202 -1.81 10.49 -0.72
N MET A 203 -2.01 9.87 -1.89
CA MET A 203 -1.35 8.62 -2.26
C MET A 203 0.16 8.85 -2.41
N GLY A 204 0.96 8.09 -1.67
CA GLY A 204 2.41 8.02 -1.90
C GLY A 204 2.72 7.54 -3.32
N THR A 205 3.59 8.27 -4.04
CA THR A 205 3.89 8.01 -5.47
C THR A 205 5.02 7.03 -5.70
N ASP A 206 5.74 6.60 -4.66
CA ASP A 206 6.92 5.71 -4.76
C ASP A 206 6.70 4.50 -5.67
N PHE A 207 5.52 3.89 -5.59
CA PHE A 207 5.20 2.73 -6.40
C PHE A 207 4.96 3.08 -7.87
N LEU A 208 4.30 4.20 -8.14
CA LEU A 208 4.06 4.71 -9.49
C LEU A 208 5.37 5.18 -10.14
N GLU A 209 6.29 5.72 -9.35
CA GLU A 209 7.65 6.06 -9.78
C GLU A 209 8.41 4.82 -10.25
N ARG A 210 8.39 3.73 -9.47
CA ARG A 210 8.97 2.44 -9.87
C ARG A 210 8.35 1.87 -11.14
N ILE A 211 7.02 2.01 -11.30
CA ILE A 211 6.34 1.66 -12.56
C ILE A 211 6.90 2.49 -13.72
N GLY A 212 7.03 3.80 -13.53
CA GLY A 212 7.56 4.73 -14.52
C GLY A 212 8.99 4.38 -14.93
N GLU A 213 9.86 4.08 -13.97
CA GLU A 213 11.24 3.67 -14.21
C GLU A 213 11.34 2.39 -15.05
N VAL A 214 10.62 1.34 -14.67
CA VAL A 214 10.62 0.06 -15.39
C VAL A 214 10.00 0.20 -16.78
N ALA A 215 8.88 0.92 -16.88
CA ALA A 215 8.24 1.21 -18.17
C ALA A 215 9.18 1.99 -19.09
N ALA A 216 9.83 3.04 -18.58
CA ALA A 216 10.75 3.86 -19.35
C ALA A 216 11.98 3.06 -19.79
N ALA A 217 12.57 2.24 -18.93
CA ALA A 217 13.69 1.36 -19.28
C ALA A 217 13.30 0.33 -20.35
N GLY A 218 12.07 -0.21 -20.28
CA GLY A 218 11.56 -1.11 -21.30
C GLY A 218 11.34 -0.41 -22.64
N LEU A 219 10.68 0.75 -22.63
CA LEU A 219 10.25 1.48 -23.82
C LEU A 219 11.36 2.33 -24.45
N SER A 220 12.47 2.57 -23.76
CA SER A 220 13.61 3.30 -24.35
C SER A 220 14.20 2.60 -25.58
N ARG A 221 13.91 1.29 -25.75
CA ARG A 221 14.20 0.50 -26.95
C ARG A 221 13.49 1.00 -28.21
N LEU A 222 12.42 1.79 -28.06
CA LEU A 222 11.69 2.42 -29.17
C LEU A 222 12.32 3.73 -29.62
N LEU A 223 13.23 4.30 -28.83
CA LEU A 223 13.89 5.56 -29.16
C LEU A 223 15.05 5.32 -30.15
N PRO A 224 15.48 6.35 -30.90
CA PRO A 224 16.72 6.30 -31.65
C PRO A 224 17.90 5.91 -30.75
N GLY A 225 18.78 5.07 -31.29
CA GLY A 225 20.02 4.60 -30.65
C GLY A 225 20.99 5.73 -30.35
#